data_AF-A0A0M8YKM0-F1
#
_entry.id   AF-A0A0M8YKM0-F1
#
_cell.length_a   1.000
_cell.length_b   1.000
_cell.length_c   1.000
_cell.angle_alpha   90.00
_cell.angle_beta   90.00
_cell.angle_gamma   90.00
#
_symmetry.space_group_name_H-M   'P 1'
#
loop_
_entity.id
_entity.type
_entity.pdbx_description
1 polymer ?
#
loop_
_entity_poly.entity_id
_entity_poly.type
_entity_poly.pdbx_seq_one_letter_code
_entity_poly.pdbx_strand_id
1 'polypeptide(L)'
;MPKKLVRVTPAKLNTWADCPRRFRMAYLDRPSPPRGGAWAHNTLGAVVHNALKALFDLPAQRRTPEQAVALLHRQWKNDGFRDAEQAGVYRDRAVGWVRDYVTELDTSIEPVGIERWVSTPTSKIVAEGRVDRIDLRDGELVIVDYKTGRHALTVDDARGSQALALYALAARRTLRKPCTRVELHHLPTGAVSVWEHTEESLGRHVSRAEEAADELRLATDTLEAGGDPEILFPPRTGNQCTWCDFRRSCPEGQRAAPSLDPWALLAP
;
A
#
# COMPACT_ATOMS: atom_id res chain seq x y z
N MET A 1 -17.31 -5.24 -30.36
CA MET A 1 -16.29 -6.04 -29.62
C MET A 1 -16.32 -5.62 -28.16
N PRO A 2 -16.28 -6.53 -27.19
CA PRO A 2 -16.19 -6.15 -25.78
C PRO A 2 -14.90 -5.35 -25.55
N LYS A 3 -15.00 -4.21 -24.86
CA LYS A 3 -13.83 -3.41 -24.50
C LYS A 3 -12.93 -4.23 -23.57
N LYS A 4 -11.62 -4.25 -23.83
CA LYS A 4 -10.64 -4.91 -22.96
C LYS A 4 -10.63 -4.22 -21.60
N LEU A 5 -10.80 -4.98 -20.52
CA LEU A 5 -10.75 -4.44 -19.16
C LEU A 5 -9.35 -3.93 -18.83
N VAL A 6 -9.27 -2.78 -18.16
CA VAL A 6 -8.00 -2.21 -17.69
C VAL A 6 -7.59 -2.89 -16.39
N ARG A 7 -6.39 -3.48 -16.35
CA ARG A 7 -5.85 -4.03 -15.10
C ARG A 7 -5.26 -2.90 -14.25
N VAL A 8 -5.74 -2.79 -13.02
CA VAL A 8 -5.32 -1.77 -12.07
C VAL A 8 -5.03 -2.38 -10.71
N THR A 9 -4.04 -1.81 -10.02
CA THR A 9 -3.78 -2.05 -8.61
C THR A 9 -4.07 -0.77 -7.83
N PRO A 10 -4.39 -0.85 -6.52
CA PRO A 10 -4.56 0.36 -5.71
C PRO A 10 -3.34 1.30 -5.78
N ALA A 11 -2.13 0.75 -5.79
CA ALA A 11 -0.90 1.53 -5.96
C ALA A 11 -0.84 2.26 -7.31
N LYS A 12 -1.28 1.60 -8.40
CA LYS A 12 -1.32 2.18 -9.75
C LYS A 12 -2.35 3.31 -9.83
N LEU A 13 -3.53 3.13 -9.24
CA LEU A 13 -4.58 4.16 -9.15
C LEU A 13 -4.12 5.36 -8.32
N ASN A 14 -3.53 5.12 -7.14
CA ASN A 14 -2.97 6.19 -6.31
C ASN A 14 -1.86 6.95 -7.03
N THR A 15 -0.98 6.26 -7.75
CA THR A 15 0.09 6.94 -8.52
C THR A 15 -0.50 7.87 -9.59
N TRP A 16 -1.57 7.45 -10.28
CA TRP A 16 -2.28 8.29 -11.26
C TRP A 16 -2.95 9.50 -10.58
N ALA A 17 -3.70 9.25 -9.51
CA ALA A 17 -4.41 10.28 -8.77
C ALA A 17 -3.45 11.34 -8.20
N ASP A 18 -2.33 10.90 -7.60
CA ASP A 18 -1.29 11.76 -7.04
C ASP A 18 -0.64 12.63 -8.10
N CYS A 19 -0.20 12.03 -9.22
CA CYS A 19 0.47 12.76 -10.31
C CYS A 19 0.54 11.92 -11.61
N PRO A 20 -0.21 12.31 -12.67
CA PRO A 20 -0.12 11.68 -13.99
C PRO A 20 1.30 11.60 -14.55
N ARG A 21 2.12 12.64 -14.35
CA ARG A 21 3.53 12.61 -14.76
C ARG A 21 4.32 11.50 -14.05
N ARG A 22 4.14 11.33 -12.74
CA ARG A 22 4.77 10.24 -11.96
C ARG A 22 4.31 8.88 -12.50
N PHE A 23 3.03 8.74 -12.83
CA PHE A 23 2.50 7.54 -13.45
C PHE A 23 3.20 7.23 -14.79
N ARG A 24 3.31 8.21 -15.69
CA ARG A 24 3.98 8.06 -16.99
C ARG A 24 5.41 7.56 -16.81
N MET A 25 6.20 8.24 -15.98
CA MET A 25 7.59 7.88 -15.69
C MET A 25 7.73 6.48 -15.05
N ALA A 26 6.79 6.10 -14.18
CA ALA A 26 6.81 4.82 -13.48
C ALA A 26 6.41 3.63 -14.34
N TYR A 27 5.41 3.80 -15.21
CA TYR A 27 4.74 2.69 -15.87
C TYR A 27 4.90 2.69 -17.40
N LEU A 28 5.09 3.83 -18.05
CA LEU A 28 5.05 3.96 -19.51
C LEU A 28 6.42 4.27 -20.12
N ASP A 29 7.19 5.19 -19.55
CA ASP A 29 8.47 5.62 -20.14
C ASP A 29 9.48 4.47 -20.24
N ARG A 30 10.08 4.30 -21.43
CA ARG A 30 11.10 3.28 -21.72
C ARG A 30 12.28 3.89 -22.49
N PRO A 31 13.52 3.85 -21.96
CA PRO A 31 13.88 3.35 -20.62
C PRO A 31 13.24 4.19 -19.51
N SER A 32 12.96 3.57 -18.36
CA SER A 32 12.36 4.28 -17.23
C SER A 32 13.37 5.31 -16.69
N PRO A 33 12.94 6.54 -16.38
CA PRO A 33 13.82 7.54 -15.78
C PRO A 33 14.40 7.06 -14.45
N PRO A 34 15.59 7.55 -14.06
CA PRO A 34 16.22 7.14 -12.81
C PRO A 34 15.31 7.47 -11.62
N ARG A 35 15.09 6.46 -10.77
CA ARG A 35 14.41 6.62 -9.48
C ARG A 35 15.41 7.05 -8.41
N GLY A 36 14.90 7.73 -7.39
CA GLY A 36 15.62 7.96 -6.14
C GLY A 36 16.03 6.66 -5.46
N GLY A 37 16.93 6.76 -4.49
CA GLY A 37 17.29 5.63 -3.63
C GLY A 37 16.13 5.20 -2.73
N ALA A 38 16.34 4.12 -1.97
CA ALA A 38 15.37 3.64 -1.00
C ALA A 38 15.08 4.70 0.07
N TRP A 39 13.82 4.81 0.49
CA TRP A 39 13.40 5.62 1.63
C TRP A 39 13.34 4.78 2.89
N ALA A 40 13.89 5.27 4.00
CA ALA A 40 13.98 4.52 5.25
C ALA A 40 12.60 4.07 5.77
N HIS A 41 11.56 4.90 5.64
CA HIS A 41 10.20 4.55 6.07
C HIS A 41 9.58 3.42 5.23
N ASN A 42 9.91 3.34 3.94
CA ASN A 42 9.48 2.22 3.08
C ASN A 42 10.22 0.94 3.45
N THR A 43 11.53 1.03 3.70
CA THR A 43 12.32 -0.10 4.19
C THR A 43 11.78 -0.61 5.53
N LEU A 44 11.54 0.29 6.48
CA LEU A 44 11.00 -0.03 7.80
C LEU A 44 9.63 -0.73 7.70
N GLY A 45 8.71 -0.18 6.91
CA GLY A 45 7.41 -0.81 6.65
C GLY A 45 7.56 -2.20 6.04
N ALA A 46 8.38 -2.36 5.00
CA ALA A 46 8.61 -3.66 4.38
C ALA A 46 9.19 -4.70 5.35
N VAL A 47 10.12 -4.30 6.23
CA VAL A 47 10.68 -5.19 7.27
C VAL A 47 9.59 -5.67 8.22
N VAL A 48 8.74 -4.76 8.71
CA VAL A 48 7.64 -5.09 9.62
C VAL A 48 6.62 -6.02 8.95
N HIS A 49 6.19 -5.73 7.72
CA HIS A 49 5.27 -6.61 6.97
C HIS A 49 5.87 -8.00 6.75
N ASN A 50 7.14 -8.07 6.33
CA ASN A 50 7.82 -9.36 6.11
C ASN A 50 7.97 -10.16 7.42
N ALA A 51 8.20 -9.50 8.55
CA ALA A 51 8.28 -10.15 9.85
C ALA A 51 6.92 -10.73 10.28
N LEU A 52 5.84 -9.96 10.16
CA LEU A 52 4.48 -10.41 10.49
C LEU A 52 4.00 -11.51 9.54
N LYS A 53 4.29 -11.39 8.24
CA LYS A 53 4.05 -12.46 7.26
C LYS A 53 4.74 -13.76 7.69
N ALA A 54 6.04 -13.69 7.98
CA ALA A 54 6.82 -14.86 8.39
C ALA A 54 6.35 -15.43 9.73
N LEU A 55 5.79 -14.61 10.63
CA LEU A 55 5.18 -15.07 11.87
C LEU A 55 3.96 -15.93 11.59
N PHE A 56 3.06 -15.48 10.71
CA PHE A 56 1.87 -16.24 10.35
C PHE A 56 2.16 -17.48 9.51
N ASP A 57 3.29 -17.54 8.82
CA ASP A 57 3.80 -18.78 8.18
C ASP A 57 4.20 -19.87 9.20
N LEU A 58 4.42 -19.51 10.49
CA LEU A 58 4.67 -20.49 11.55
C LEU A 58 3.36 -21.17 11.99
N PRO A 59 3.43 -22.41 12.53
CA PRO A 59 2.30 -23.00 13.25
C PRO A 59 1.86 -22.11 14.42
N ALA A 60 0.55 -22.00 14.69
CA ALA A 60 -0.03 -21.14 15.73
C ALA A 60 0.70 -21.20 17.08
N GLN A 61 1.09 -22.40 17.53
CA GLN A 61 1.75 -22.61 18.83
C GLN A 61 3.15 -21.98 18.91
N ARG A 62 3.74 -21.61 17.77
CA ARG A 62 5.05 -20.95 17.66
C ARG A 62 4.93 -19.46 17.39
N ARG A 63 3.73 -18.89 17.27
CA ARG A 63 3.53 -17.47 16.99
C ARG A 63 3.61 -16.65 18.27
N THR A 64 4.82 -16.53 18.83
CA THR A 64 5.07 -15.77 20.05
C THR A 64 5.70 -14.40 19.76
N PRO A 65 5.60 -13.43 20.70
CA PRO A 65 6.28 -12.14 20.55
C PRO A 65 7.79 -12.26 20.31
N GLU A 66 8.46 -13.23 20.95
CA GLU A 66 9.90 -13.47 20.79
C GLU A 66 10.23 -13.98 19.38
N GLN A 67 9.38 -14.84 18.82
CA GLN A 67 9.55 -15.29 17.43
C GLN A 67 9.33 -14.14 16.45
N ALA A 68 8.36 -13.27 16.70
CA ALA A 68 8.12 -12.10 15.86
C ALA A 68 9.33 -11.14 15.86
N VAL A 69 9.92 -10.90 17.04
CA VAL A 69 11.17 -10.13 17.17
C VAL A 69 12.34 -10.79 16.44
N ALA A 70 12.52 -12.10 16.60
CA ALA A 70 13.58 -12.84 15.90
C ALA A 70 13.42 -12.77 14.37
N LEU A 71 12.19 -12.83 13.87
CA LEU A 71 11.87 -12.69 12.45
C LEU A 71 12.15 -11.27 11.95
N LEU A 72 11.80 -10.24 12.73
CA LEU A 72 12.12 -8.85 12.40
C LEU A 72 13.63 -8.64 12.24
N HIS A 73 14.45 -9.17 13.17
CA HIS A 73 15.90 -9.11 13.04
C HIS A 73 16.43 -9.79 11.77
N ARG A 74 15.87 -10.94 11.38
CA ARG A 74 16.26 -11.65 10.14
C ARG A 74 15.90 -10.87 8.88
N GLN A 75 14.81 -10.10 8.91
CA GLN A 75 14.33 -9.34 7.76
C GLN A 75 14.96 -7.94 7.68
N TRP A 76 15.67 -7.50 8.73
CA TRP A 76 16.16 -6.12 8.85
C TRP A 76 17.07 -5.68 7.70
N LYS A 77 16.85 -4.45 7.24
CA LYS A 77 17.63 -3.80 6.17
C LYS A 77 17.89 -2.34 6.52
N ASN A 78 19.06 -1.83 6.15
CA ASN A 78 19.48 -0.45 6.43
C ASN A 78 19.24 0.52 5.26
N ASP A 79 18.63 0.05 4.17
CA ASP A 79 18.39 0.87 2.97
C ASP A 79 17.61 2.16 3.29
N GLY A 80 18.17 3.30 2.89
CA GLY A 80 17.56 4.62 3.05
C GLY A 80 17.77 5.28 4.41
N PHE A 81 18.28 4.56 5.41
CA PHE A 81 18.68 5.17 6.68
C PHE A 81 19.96 6.00 6.50
N ARG A 82 20.12 7.03 7.34
CA ARG A 82 21.30 7.92 7.32
C ARG A 82 22.59 7.17 7.58
N ASP A 83 22.58 6.31 8.60
CA ASP A 83 23.72 5.57 9.11
C ASP A 83 23.25 4.34 9.92
N ALA A 84 24.21 3.52 10.36
CA ALA A 84 23.94 2.32 11.15
C ALA A 84 23.37 2.63 12.55
N GLU A 85 23.65 3.81 13.10
CA GLU A 85 23.16 4.24 14.41
C GLU A 85 21.65 4.52 14.33
N GLN A 86 21.21 5.34 13.37
CA GLN A 86 19.80 5.60 13.11
C GLN A 86 19.06 4.30 12.76
N ALA A 87 19.64 3.45 11.92
CA ALA A 87 19.06 2.14 11.64
C ALA A 87 18.90 1.29 12.92
N GLY A 88 19.87 1.33 13.84
CA GLY A 88 19.78 0.70 15.15
C GLY A 88 18.60 1.21 15.99
N VAL A 89 18.45 2.52 16.10
CA VAL A 89 17.34 3.15 16.85
C VAL A 89 15.98 2.70 16.31
N TYR A 90 15.80 2.70 14.99
CA TYR A 90 14.53 2.30 14.38
C TYR A 90 14.29 0.79 14.41
N ARG A 91 15.35 -0.01 14.41
CA ARG A 91 15.24 -1.45 14.65
C ARG A 91 14.69 -1.72 16.03
N ASP A 92 15.22 -1.07 17.05
CA ASP A 92 14.79 -1.28 18.43
C ASP A 92 13.34 -0.82 18.65
N ARG A 93 12.94 0.27 17.99
CA ARG A 93 11.53 0.70 17.94
C ARG A 93 10.62 -0.33 17.28
N ALA A 94 11.01 -0.82 16.10
CA ALA A 94 10.23 -1.82 15.37
C ALA A 94 10.13 -3.15 16.13
N VAL A 95 11.18 -3.52 16.88
CA VAL A 95 11.15 -4.64 17.84
C VAL A 95 10.06 -4.42 18.88
N GLY A 96 9.99 -3.23 19.48
CA GLY A 96 8.92 -2.85 20.40
C GLY A 96 7.53 -3.00 19.76
N TRP A 97 7.31 -2.34 18.62
CA TRP A 97 6.02 -2.37 17.92
C TRP A 97 5.54 -3.77 17.59
N VAL A 98 6.42 -4.62 17.04
CA VAL A 98 6.05 -5.99 16.66
C VAL A 98 5.83 -6.86 17.89
N ARG A 99 6.63 -6.71 18.95
CA ARG A 99 6.43 -7.43 20.21
C ARG A 99 5.09 -7.09 20.83
N ASP A 100 4.80 -5.80 20.98
CA ASP A 100 3.59 -5.31 21.63
C ASP A 100 2.36 -5.75 20.82
N TYR A 101 2.40 -5.57 19.50
CA TYR A 101 1.33 -6.00 18.60
C TYR A 101 1.02 -7.50 18.72
N VAL A 102 2.05 -8.35 18.73
CA VAL A 102 1.87 -9.81 18.81
C VAL A 102 1.44 -10.25 20.22
N THR A 103 1.76 -9.47 21.25
CA THR A 103 1.32 -9.74 22.62
C THR A 103 -0.19 -9.54 22.78
N GLU A 104 -0.75 -8.53 22.13
CA GLU A 104 -2.18 -8.21 22.19
C GLU A 104 -3.02 -8.99 21.15
N LEU A 105 -2.37 -9.53 20.11
CA LEU A 105 -3.02 -10.24 19.03
C LEU A 105 -3.42 -11.66 19.45
N ASP A 106 -4.63 -12.08 19.08
CA ASP A 106 -4.97 -13.50 19.06
C ASP A 106 -4.23 -14.20 17.92
N THR A 107 -3.07 -14.79 18.24
CA THR A 107 -2.22 -15.50 17.27
C THR A 107 -2.74 -16.91 16.93
N SER A 108 -3.80 -17.36 17.59
CA SER A 108 -4.48 -18.62 17.26
C SER A 108 -5.37 -18.50 16.02
N ILE A 109 -5.73 -17.28 15.63
CA ILE A 109 -6.41 -17.01 14.37
C ILE A 109 -5.56 -17.60 13.23
N GLU A 110 -6.19 -18.38 12.37
CA GLU A 110 -5.62 -18.87 11.12
C GLU A 110 -6.14 -18.02 9.96
N PRO A 111 -5.32 -17.09 9.44
CA PRO A 111 -5.74 -16.24 8.33
C PRO A 111 -5.95 -17.09 7.08
N VAL A 112 -7.00 -16.80 6.32
CA VAL A 112 -7.28 -17.47 5.04
C VAL A 112 -6.40 -16.97 3.90
N GLY A 113 -5.67 -15.87 4.13
CA GLY A 113 -4.63 -15.37 3.23
C GLY A 113 -3.63 -14.48 3.96
N ILE A 114 -2.35 -14.66 3.64
CA ILE A 114 -1.24 -13.81 4.05
C ILE A 114 -0.48 -13.41 2.80
N GLU A 115 -0.24 -12.11 2.61
CA GLU A 115 0.37 -11.55 1.39
C GLU A 115 -0.27 -12.14 0.12
N ARG A 116 -1.61 -12.31 0.14
CA ARG A 116 -2.35 -13.07 -0.85
C ARG A 116 -2.76 -12.18 -2.01
N TRP A 117 -2.51 -12.63 -3.24
CA TRP A 117 -3.04 -11.97 -4.43
C TRP A 117 -4.54 -12.20 -4.54
N VAL A 118 -5.29 -11.13 -4.68
CA VAL A 118 -6.74 -11.13 -4.90
C VAL A 118 -7.07 -10.35 -6.17
N SER A 119 -8.14 -10.75 -6.84
CA SER A 119 -8.58 -10.08 -8.07
C SER A 119 -10.10 -10.09 -8.18
N THR A 120 -10.67 -8.98 -8.63
CA THR A 120 -12.05 -8.93 -9.07
C THR A 120 -12.18 -8.14 -10.38
N PRO A 121 -12.86 -8.69 -11.40
CA PRO A 121 -13.32 -7.90 -12.50
C PRO A 121 -14.50 -7.01 -12.06
N THR A 122 -14.63 -5.86 -12.71
CA THR A 122 -15.82 -5.00 -12.68
C THR A 122 -16.32 -4.82 -14.13
N SER A 123 -17.15 -3.81 -14.38
CA SER A 123 -17.61 -3.50 -15.72
C SER A 123 -16.52 -2.94 -16.63
N LYS A 124 -15.53 -2.21 -16.07
CA LYS A 124 -14.46 -1.53 -16.84
C LYS A 124 -13.05 -1.98 -16.49
N ILE A 125 -12.83 -2.50 -15.28
CA ILE A 125 -11.49 -2.81 -14.78
C ILE A 125 -11.36 -4.25 -14.28
N VAL A 126 -10.12 -4.68 -14.13
CA VAL A 126 -9.76 -5.78 -13.23
C VAL A 126 -8.96 -5.16 -12.10
N ALA A 127 -9.59 -5.04 -10.93
CA ALA A 127 -8.93 -4.58 -9.72
C ALA A 127 -8.20 -5.76 -9.06
N GLU A 128 -6.90 -5.61 -8.86
CA GLU A 128 -6.08 -6.67 -8.26
C GLU A 128 -4.98 -6.11 -7.37
N GLY A 129 -4.47 -6.95 -6.48
CA GLY A 129 -3.34 -6.60 -5.65
C GLY A 129 -3.11 -7.62 -4.55
N ARG A 130 -2.18 -7.30 -3.67
CA ARG A 130 -1.74 -8.17 -2.60
C ARG A 130 -2.23 -7.61 -1.26
N VAL A 131 -2.95 -8.42 -0.50
CA VAL A 131 -3.46 -8.08 0.82
C VAL A 131 -2.51 -8.62 1.88
N ASP A 132 -2.14 -7.79 2.87
CA ASP A 132 -1.20 -8.18 3.93
C ASP A 132 -1.74 -9.39 4.72
N ARG A 133 -2.96 -9.30 5.25
CA ARG A 133 -3.65 -10.38 5.95
C ARG A 133 -5.16 -10.39 5.65
N ILE A 134 -5.72 -11.58 5.49
CA ILE A 134 -7.16 -11.82 5.34
C ILE A 134 -7.58 -12.82 6.42
N ASP A 135 -8.35 -12.34 7.39
CA ASP A 135 -8.90 -13.19 8.46
C ASP A 135 -10.29 -13.70 8.06
N LEU A 136 -10.74 -14.78 8.72
CA LEU A 136 -12.12 -15.26 8.67
C LEU A 136 -12.69 -15.21 10.09
N ARG A 137 -13.71 -14.36 10.30
CA ARG A 137 -14.34 -14.16 11.61
C ARG A 137 -15.85 -14.34 11.43
N ASP A 138 -16.45 -15.27 12.16
CA ASP A 138 -17.88 -15.56 12.11
C ASP A 138 -18.45 -15.79 10.68
N GLY A 139 -17.64 -16.38 9.80
CA GLY A 139 -18.01 -16.67 8.42
C GLY A 139 -17.79 -15.53 7.42
N GLU A 140 -17.36 -14.36 7.89
CA GLU A 140 -17.07 -13.18 7.08
C GLU A 140 -15.55 -12.89 7.03
N LEU A 141 -15.07 -12.47 5.85
CA LEU A 141 -13.68 -12.10 5.65
C LEU A 141 -13.41 -10.70 6.19
N VAL A 142 -12.25 -10.52 6.80
CA VAL A 142 -11.75 -9.22 7.24
C VAL A 142 -10.43 -8.91 6.56
N ILE A 143 -10.36 -7.78 5.86
CA ILE A 143 -9.11 -7.29 5.28
C ILE A 143 -8.32 -6.56 6.36
N VAL A 144 -7.08 -6.99 6.58
CA VAL A 144 -6.16 -6.38 7.54
C VAL A 144 -4.96 -5.85 6.77
N ASP A 145 -4.66 -4.58 6.96
CA ASP A 145 -3.51 -3.89 6.36
C ASP A 145 -2.66 -3.27 7.48
N TYR A 146 -1.36 -3.53 7.41
CA TYR A 146 -0.39 -3.05 8.40
C TYR A 146 0.16 -1.69 8.00
N LYS A 147 0.37 -0.84 9.00
CA LYS A 147 0.89 0.51 8.81
C LYS A 147 1.93 0.86 9.85
N THR A 148 3.05 1.41 9.37
CA THR A 148 4.20 1.88 10.17
C THR A 148 4.45 3.38 9.96
N GLY A 149 3.41 4.11 9.55
CA GLY A 149 3.49 5.52 9.23
C GLY A 149 3.76 6.39 10.45
N ARG A 150 4.02 7.69 10.22
CA ARG A 150 4.28 8.65 11.30
C ARG A 150 3.04 9.06 12.08
N HIS A 151 1.88 9.01 11.42
CA HIS A 151 0.63 9.53 11.94
C HIS A 151 -0.28 8.38 12.31
N ALA A 152 -0.90 8.48 13.49
CA ALA A 152 -1.96 7.57 13.88
C ALA A 152 -3.09 7.60 12.84
N LEU A 153 -3.65 6.43 12.57
CA LEU A 153 -4.73 6.26 11.62
C LEU A 153 -6.07 6.37 12.34
N THR A 154 -7.04 6.92 11.62
CA THR A 154 -8.41 7.12 12.07
C THR A 154 -9.37 6.18 11.36
N VAL A 155 -10.59 6.08 11.88
CA VAL A 155 -11.68 5.38 11.20
C VAL A 155 -11.97 5.99 9.82
N ASP A 156 -11.77 7.30 9.65
CA ASP A 156 -11.93 7.97 8.37
C ASP A 156 -10.90 7.53 7.33
N ASP A 157 -9.67 7.22 7.76
CA ASP A 157 -8.64 6.65 6.87
C ASP A 157 -9.05 5.26 6.37
N ALA A 158 -9.60 4.41 7.24
CA ALA A 158 -10.11 3.09 6.87
C ALA A 158 -11.32 3.21 5.92
N ARG A 159 -12.28 4.08 6.24
CA ARG A 159 -13.48 4.38 5.44
C ARG A 159 -13.13 4.91 4.04
N GLY A 160 -12.17 5.83 3.99
CA GLY A 160 -11.76 6.55 2.79
C GLY A 160 -10.79 5.77 1.89
N SER A 161 -10.18 4.69 2.40
CA SER A 161 -9.18 3.92 1.66
C SER A 161 -9.78 3.15 0.48
N GLN A 162 -9.53 3.65 -0.73
CA GLN A 162 -9.90 2.95 -1.96
C GLN A 162 -9.18 1.59 -2.09
N ALA A 163 -7.95 1.48 -1.56
CA ALA A 163 -7.21 0.23 -1.56
C ALA A 163 -7.95 -0.87 -0.77
N LEU A 164 -8.35 -0.57 0.46
CA LEU A 164 -9.06 -1.52 1.32
C LEU A 164 -10.41 -1.93 0.73
N ALA A 165 -11.18 -0.98 0.21
CA ALA A 165 -12.46 -1.27 -0.42
C ALA A 165 -12.31 -2.19 -1.64
N LEU A 166 -11.31 -1.95 -2.50
CA LEU A 166 -11.01 -2.84 -3.63
C LEU A 166 -10.53 -4.21 -3.17
N TYR A 167 -9.75 -4.29 -2.09
CA TYR A 167 -9.33 -5.57 -1.50
C TYR A 167 -10.50 -6.37 -0.92
N ALA A 168 -11.45 -5.73 -0.24
CA ALA A 168 -12.65 -6.40 0.27
C ALA A 168 -13.44 -7.06 -0.88
N LEU A 169 -13.68 -6.30 -1.95
CA LEU A 169 -14.36 -6.81 -3.16
C LEU A 169 -13.58 -7.94 -3.84
N ALA A 170 -12.27 -7.77 -3.98
CA ALA A 170 -11.40 -8.76 -4.60
C ALA A 170 -11.29 -10.05 -3.78
N ALA A 171 -11.21 -9.95 -2.45
CA ALA A 171 -11.20 -11.09 -1.55
C ALA A 171 -12.55 -11.82 -1.57
N ARG A 172 -13.68 -11.09 -1.52
CA ARG A 172 -15.02 -11.65 -1.67
C ARG A 172 -15.14 -12.51 -2.91
N ARG A 173 -14.64 -12.02 -4.05
CA ARG A 173 -14.66 -12.74 -5.33
C ARG A 173 -13.72 -13.95 -5.33
N THR A 174 -12.49 -13.76 -4.86
CA THR A 174 -11.42 -14.77 -4.91
C THR A 174 -11.70 -15.94 -3.97
N LEU A 175 -12.19 -15.65 -2.76
CA LEU A 175 -12.39 -16.62 -1.69
C LEU A 175 -13.85 -17.07 -1.55
N ARG A 176 -14.78 -16.48 -2.30
CA ARG A 176 -16.21 -16.81 -2.34
C ARG A 176 -16.88 -16.77 -0.95
N LYS A 177 -16.56 -15.75 -0.16
CA LYS A 177 -17.13 -15.48 1.16
C LYS A 177 -17.47 -14.00 1.29
N PRO A 178 -18.46 -13.61 2.12
CA PRO A 178 -18.76 -12.20 2.39
C PRO A 178 -17.51 -11.44 2.87
N CYS A 179 -17.43 -10.15 2.55
CA CYS A 179 -16.35 -9.27 3.00
C CYS A 179 -16.80 -7.81 2.90
N THR A 180 -17.11 -7.20 4.03
CA THR A 180 -17.42 -5.77 4.14
C THR A 180 -16.49 -5.04 5.09
N ARG A 181 -15.88 -5.77 6.04
CA ARG A 181 -15.04 -5.21 7.09
C ARG A 181 -13.57 -5.10 6.69
N VAL A 182 -12.98 -3.95 6.99
CA VAL A 182 -11.58 -3.63 6.73
C VAL A 182 -10.95 -3.01 7.99
N GLU A 183 -9.67 -3.30 8.22
CA GLU A 183 -8.93 -2.89 9.42
C GLU A 183 -7.54 -2.36 9.03
N LEU A 184 -7.21 -1.19 9.57
CA LEU A 184 -5.88 -0.61 9.54
C LEU A 184 -5.22 -0.80 10.91
N HIS A 185 -4.16 -1.61 10.95
CA HIS A 185 -3.39 -1.85 12.16
C HIS A 185 -2.17 -0.95 12.17
N HIS A 186 -2.16 0.07 13.02
CA HIS A 186 -1.06 1.01 13.13
C HIS A 186 -0.06 0.56 14.19
N LEU A 187 0.99 -0.13 13.75
CA LEU A 187 1.99 -0.76 14.62
C LEU A 187 2.65 0.20 15.61
N PRO A 188 3.05 1.44 15.24
CA PRO A 188 3.69 2.36 16.18
C PRO A 188 2.83 2.76 17.37
N THR A 189 1.51 2.74 17.24
CA THR A 189 0.59 3.18 18.31
C THR A 189 -0.27 2.04 18.87
N GLY A 190 -0.17 0.83 18.31
CA GLY A 190 -1.07 -0.30 18.62
C GLY A 190 -2.52 -0.11 18.16
N ALA A 191 -2.87 1.04 17.59
CA ALA A 191 -4.26 1.38 17.28
C ALA A 191 -4.79 0.59 16.08
N VAL A 192 -6.02 0.09 16.20
CA VAL A 192 -6.74 -0.58 15.11
C VAL A 192 -7.93 0.28 14.69
N SER A 193 -7.87 0.82 13.48
CA SER A 193 -8.98 1.55 12.87
C SER A 193 -9.82 0.61 12.03
N VAL A 194 -11.08 0.43 12.41
CA VAL A 194 -12.02 -0.51 11.79
C VAL A 194 -13.08 0.26 11.01
N TRP A 195 -13.43 -0.23 9.82
CA TRP A 195 -14.58 0.24 9.07
C TRP A 195 -15.34 -0.92 8.43
N GLU A 196 -16.67 -0.81 8.40
CA GLU A 196 -17.56 -1.76 7.73
C GLU A 196 -18.24 -1.07 6.56
N HIS A 197 -18.03 -1.59 5.36
CA HIS A 197 -18.57 -1.00 4.15
C HIS A 197 -19.98 -1.51 3.84
N THR A 198 -20.89 -0.59 3.53
CA THR A 198 -22.13 -0.95 2.80
C THR A 198 -21.83 -1.21 1.33
N GLU A 199 -22.70 -1.97 0.64
CA GLU A 199 -22.59 -2.17 -0.82
C GLU A 199 -22.59 -0.83 -1.58
N GLU A 200 -23.35 0.18 -1.11
CA GLU A 200 -23.31 1.53 -1.68
C GLU A 200 -21.93 2.18 -1.54
N SER A 201 -21.31 2.07 -0.35
CA SER A 201 -19.97 2.62 -0.13
C SER A 201 -18.90 1.91 -0.96
N LEU A 202 -19.00 0.58 -1.13
CA LEU A 202 -18.14 -0.19 -2.03
C LEU A 202 -18.36 0.24 -3.48
N GLY A 203 -19.61 0.42 -3.90
CA GLY A 203 -19.98 0.92 -5.22
C GLY A 203 -19.31 2.27 -5.53
N ARG A 204 -19.32 3.22 -4.59
CA ARG A 204 -18.64 4.52 -4.74
C ARG A 204 -17.13 4.40 -4.90
N HIS A 205 -16.49 3.43 -4.24
CA HIS A 205 -15.05 3.15 -4.42
C HIS A 205 -14.75 2.55 -5.79
N VAL A 206 -15.60 1.64 -6.27
CA VAL A 206 -15.52 1.05 -7.62
C VAL A 206 -15.70 2.13 -8.69
N SER A 207 -16.73 2.96 -8.60
CA SER A 207 -16.97 4.03 -9.60
C SER A 207 -15.76 4.95 -9.73
N ARG A 208 -15.19 5.40 -8.60
CA ARG A 208 -13.96 6.22 -8.61
C ARG A 208 -12.76 5.50 -9.23
N ALA A 209 -12.63 4.18 -9.01
CA ALA A 209 -11.54 3.39 -9.59
C ALA A 209 -11.73 3.21 -11.11
N GLU A 210 -12.98 2.99 -11.55
CA GLU A 210 -13.34 2.88 -12.96
C GLU A 210 -13.16 4.21 -13.70
N GLU A 211 -13.51 5.35 -13.09
CA GLU A 211 -13.27 6.69 -13.63
C GLU A 211 -11.77 6.96 -13.83
N ALA A 212 -10.96 6.73 -12.78
CA ALA A 212 -9.51 6.88 -12.87
C ALA A 212 -8.88 5.95 -13.93
N ALA A 213 -9.42 4.73 -14.08
CA ALA A 213 -8.96 3.80 -15.11
C ALA A 213 -9.35 4.22 -16.53
N ASP A 214 -10.54 4.82 -16.71
CA ASP A 214 -10.95 5.39 -18.00
C ASP A 214 -10.05 6.57 -18.40
N GLU A 215 -9.74 7.47 -17.47
CA GLU A 215 -8.79 8.58 -17.68
C GLU A 215 -7.40 8.06 -18.06
N LEU A 216 -6.87 7.11 -17.28
CA LEU A 216 -5.58 6.48 -17.51
C LEU A 216 -5.52 5.80 -18.88
N ARG A 217 -6.56 5.05 -19.24
CA ARG A 217 -6.65 4.37 -20.53
C ARG A 217 -6.72 5.39 -21.66
N LEU A 218 -7.55 6.42 -21.56
CA LEU A 218 -7.63 7.48 -22.56
C LEU A 218 -6.28 8.16 -22.78
N ALA A 219 -5.59 8.53 -21.70
CA ALA A 219 -4.27 9.15 -21.78
C ALA A 219 -3.22 8.22 -22.41
N THR A 220 -3.25 6.93 -22.06
CA THR A 220 -2.31 5.92 -22.60
C THR A 220 -2.59 5.64 -24.08
N ASP A 221 -3.86 5.41 -24.45
CA ASP A 221 -4.27 5.16 -25.84
C ASP A 221 -3.91 6.38 -26.73
N THR A 222 -4.10 7.60 -26.22
CA THR A 222 -3.76 8.83 -26.95
C THR A 222 -2.25 9.02 -27.09
N LEU A 223 -1.47 8.63 -26.08
CA LEU A 223 0.00 8.64 -26.15
C LEU A 223 0.50 7.65 -27.21
N GLU A 224 -0.05 6.44 -27.24
CA GLU A 224 0.28 5.42 -28.24
C GLU A 224 -0.08 5.87 -29.66
N ALA A 225 -1.12 6.70 -29.81
CA ALA A 225 -1.50 7.34 -31.06
C ALA A 225 -0.64 8.57 -31.44
N GLY A 226 0.42 8.88 -30.69
CA GLY A 226 1.35 9.98 -30.97
C GLY A 226 0.97 11.32 -30.36
N GLY A 227 0.04 11.34 -29.40
CA GLY A 227 -0.31 12.56 -28.65
C GLY A 227 0.83 13.09 -27.78
N ASP A 228 0.77 14.37 -27.43
CA ASP A 228 1.80 15.04 -26.64
C ASP A 228 1.82 14.52 -25.18
N PRO A 229 2.92 13.87 -24.74
CA PRO A 229 3.01 13.32 -23.40
C PRO A 229 2.97 14.38 -22.29
N GLU A 230 3.32 15.64 -22.57
CA GLU A 230 3.29 16.73 -21.58
C GLU A 230 1.86 17.24 -21.33
N ILE A 231 0.99 17.18 -22.34
CA ILE A 231 -0.44 17.50 -22.23
C ILE A 231 -1.20 16.35 -21.59
N LEU A 232 -0.91 15.10 -21.97
CA LEU A 232 -1.63 13.91 -21.49
C LEU A 232 -1.27 13.54 -20.05
N PHE A 233 -0.06 13.85 -19.61
CA PHE A 233 0.45 13.52 -18.27
C PHE A 233 0.98 14.78 -17.57
N PRO A 234 0.10 15.76 -17.27
CA PRO A 234 0.52 16.98 -16.61
C PRO A 234 1.03 16.67 -15.20
N PRO A 235 2.04 17.42 -14.70
CA PRO A 235 2.48 17.27 -13.32
C PRO A 235 1.40 17.85 -12.39
N ARG A 236 1.06 17.10 -11.35
CA ARG A 236 0.32 17.63 -10.19
C ARG A 236 1.32 17.85 -9.07
N THR A 237 1.73 19.10 -8.89
CA THR A 237 2.77 19.47 -7.93
C THR A 237 2.20 19.74 -6.54
N GLY A 238 2.98 19.44 -5.50
CA GLY A 238 2.63 19.69 -4.10
C GLY A 238 3.70 19.15 -3.16
N ASN A 239 3.38 19.00 -1.88
CA ASN A 239 4.32 18.51 -0.86
C ASN A 239 4.90 17.12 -1.20
N GLN A 240 4.14 16.28 -1.92
CA GLN A 240 4.59 14.98 -2.42
C GLN A 240 5.79 15.04 -3.36
N CYS A 241 6.05 16.20 -3.97
CA CYS A 241 7.25 16.40 -4.78
C CYS A 241 8.55 16.37 -3.95
N THR A 242 8.47 16.56 -2.62
CA THR A 242 9.65 16.48 -1.74
C THR A 242 10.19 15.05 -1.60
N TRP A 243 9.33 14.03 -1.74
CA TRP A 243 9.70 12.61 -1.64
C TRP A 243 9.40 11.77 -2.89
N CYS A 244 9.08 12.41 -4.01
CA CYS A 244 8.80 11.70 -5.26
C CYS A 244 10.07 11.02 -5.80
N ASP A 245 10.00 9.71 -6.07
CA ASP A 245 11.12 8.92 -6.60
C ASP A 245 11.65 9.45 -7.94
N PHE A 246 10.82 10.15 -8.72
CA PHE A 246 11.19 10.67 -10.04
C PHE A 246 11.55 12.16 -10.02
N ARG A 247 11.69 12.77 -8.83
CA ARG A 247 12.01 14.19 -8.68
C ARG A 247 13.22 14.62 -9.51
N ARG A 248 14.26 13.78 -9.60
CA ARG A 248 15.49 14.06 -10.38
C ARG A 248 15.21 14.30 -11.87
N SER A 249 14.11 13.76 -12.38
CA SER A 249 13.68 13.84 -13.78
C SER A 249 12.47 14.76 -13.98
N CYS A 250 12.08 15.55 -12.97
CA CYS A 250 10.86 16.37 -13.01
C CYS A 250 11.16 17.81 -12.57
N PRO A 251 11.43 18.74 -13.51
CA PRO A 251 11.71 20.14 -13.20
C PRO A 251 10.58 20.84 -12.44
N GLU A 252 9.32 20.55 -12.76
CA GLU A 252 8.16 21.11 -12.06
C GLU A 252 8.13 20.69 -10.59
N GLY A 253 8.39 19.41 -10.33
CA GLY A 253 8.49 18.89 -8.96
C GLY A 253 9.67 19.48 -8.19
N GLN A 254 10.80 19.71 -8.88
CA GLN A 254 11.97 20.34 -8.27
C GLN A 254 11.69 21.79 -7.84
N ARG A 255 10.98 22.56 -8.67
CA ARG A 255 10.56 23.94 -8.35
C ARG A 255 9.50 23.99 -7.26
N ALA A 256 8.59 23.02 -7.21
CA ALA A 256 7.42 23.07 -6.35
C ALA A 256 7.70 22.85 -4.86
N ALA A 257 8.74 22.09 -4.51
CA ALA A 257 9.06 21.77 -3.11
C ALA A 257 10.54 21.41 -2.96
N PRO A 258 11.17 21.56 -1.79
CA PRO A 258 12.57 21.16 -1.57
C PRO A 258 12.74 19.63 -1.57
N SER A 259 13.96 19.12 -1.75
CA SER A 259 14.22 17.68 -1.58
C SER A 259 14.29 17.34 -0.09
N LEU A 260 13.67 16.23 0.31
CA LEU A 260 13.93 15.62 1.62
C LEU A 260 15.03 14.56 1.52
N ASP A 261 15.73 14.35 2.63
CA ASP A 261 16.62 13.22 2.78
C ASP A 261 15.82 11.91 2.89
N PRO A 262 16.36 10.77 2.42
CA PRO A 262 15.68 9.47 2.45
C PRO A 262 15.19 9.00 3.84
N TRP A 263 15.79 9.53 4.91
CA TRP A 263 15.45 9.23 6.31
C TRP A 263 14.54 10.26 6.99
N ALA A 264 14.14 11.35 6.31
CA ALA A 264 13.39 12.44 6.93
C ALA A 264 11.90 12.11 7.22
N LEU A 265 11.39 11.03 6.65
CA LEU A 265 9.98 10.62 6.73
C LEU A 265 9.71 9.47 7.70
N LEU A 266 10.68 9.13 8.55
CA LEU A 266 10.52 8.11 9.59
C LEU A 266 9.55 8.55 10.69
N ALA A 267 8.82 7.61 11.27
CA ALA A 267 7.95 7.87 12.42
C ALA A 267 8.75 8.40 13.62
N PRO A 268 8.20 9.36 14.40
CA PRO A 268 8.87 9.88 15.58
C PRO A 268 9.26 8.81 16.60
#